data_AF-A0AAD5TD07-F1
#
_entry.id   AF-A0AAD5TD07-F1
#
_cell.length_a   1.000
_cell.length_b   1.000
_cell.length_c   1.000
_cell.angle_alpha   90.00
_cell.angle_beta   90.00
_cell.angle_gamma   90.00
#
_symmetry.space_group_name_H-M   'P 1'
#
loop_
_entity.id
_entity.type
_entity.pdbx_description
1 polymer ?
#
loop_
_entity_poly.entity_id
_entity_poly.type
_entity_poly.pdbx_seq_one_letter_code
_entity_poly.pdbx_strand_id
1 'polypeptide(L)'
;MHVHAPADACPAEDDANNWNLESVLAIACANARPTYSDGQEGGVEELEREMFLFEAQHPMGYAEAATLGVGCTYWPVKPVETFGGPWNATTNHTVLLLANVLDPVTPVESARIAHGLLGNSRIVETEAQSN
;
A
#
# COMPACT_ATOMS: atom_id res chain seq x y z
N MET A 1 -11.56 27.11 23.82
CA MET A 1 -10.70 25.94 24.06
C MET A 1 -9.85 25.78 22.81
N HIS A 2 -8.60 26.25 22.84
CA HIS A 2 -7.68 26.17 21.71
C HIS A 2 -6.86 24.89 21.88
N VAL A 3 -7.13 23.90 21.04
CA VAL A 3 -6.30 22.70 20.97
C VAL A 3 -5.06 23.09 20.16
N HIS A 4 -3.90 23.16 20.81
CA HIS A 4 -2.63 23.22 20.10
C HIS A 4 -2.28 21.81 19.65
N ALA A 5 -1.88 21.66 18.39
CA ALA A 5 -1.19 20.45 17.96
C ALA A 5 0.06 20.28 18.86
N PRO A 6 0.36 19.06 19.33
CA PRO A 6 1.60 18.81 20.05
C PRO A 6 2.78 19.19 19.14
N ALA A 7 3.80 19.83 19.70
CA ALA A 7 5.00 20.20 18.95
C ALA A 7 5.55 18.95 18.24
N ASP A 8 5.52 19.02 16.91
CA ASP A 8 5.72 17.90 16.01
C ASP A 8 7.13 17.33 16.20
N ALA A 9 7.23 16.14 16.78
CA ALA A 9 8.48 15.37 16.87
C ALA A 9 8.83 14.65 15.56
N CYS A 10 8.20 15.02 14.44
CA CYS A 10 8.59 14.55 13.13
C CYS A 10 9.54 15.60 12.54
N PRO A 11 10.86 15.34 12.43
CA PRO A 11 11.71 16.22 11.64
C PRO A 11 11.13 16.26 10.23
N ALA A 12 10.61 17.43 9.84
CA ALA A 12 10.01 17.67 8.53
C ALA A 12 11.06 17.74 7.39
N GLU A 13 12.30 17.35 7.67
CA GLU A 13 13.34 17.20 6.67
C GLU A 13 13.24 15.79 6.09
N ASP A 14 12.29 15.58 5.18
CA ASP A 14 12.41 14.52 4.18
C ASP A 14 13.48 15.00 3.19
N ASP A 15 14.65 14.35 3.21
CA ASP A 15 15.61 14.47 2.14
C ASP A 15 15.01 13.82 0.89
N ALA A 16 14.36 14.63 0.03
CA ALA A 16 13.65 14.20 -1.18
C ALA A 16 14.46 13.34 -2.19
N ASN A 17 15.75 13.13 -1.93
CA ASN A 17 16.67 12.29 -2.71
C ASN A 17 17.00 10.96 -2.04
N ASN A 18 16.42 10.68 -0.87
CA ASN A 18 16.62 9.47 -0.11
C ASN A 18 15.23 8.86 0.13
N TRP A 19 15.06 7.62 -0.31
CA TRP A 19 13.88 6.84 0.01
C TRP A 19 13.96 6.49 1.49
N ASN A 20 13.60 7.44 2.37
CA ASN A 20 13.62 7.20 3.80
C ASN A 20 12.68 6.04 4.11
N LEU A 21 13.27 4.91 4.50
CA LEU A 21 12.57 3.67 4.77
C LEU A 21 11.46 3.89 5.81
N GLU A 22 11.68 4.75 6.79
CA GLU A 22 10.68 5.09 7.81
C GLU A 22 9.47 5.80 7.19
N SER A 23 9.67 6.78 6.31
CA SER A 23 8.58 7.49 5.62
C SER A 23 7.77 6.53 4.73
N VAL A 24 8.46 5.62 4.04
CA VAL A 24 7.85 4.61 3.19
C VAL A 24 7.02 3.61 4.01
N LEU A 25 7.57 3.10 5.11
CA LEU A 25 6.88 2.17 5.99
C LEU A 25 5.73 2.84 6.76
N ALA A 26 5.84 4.12 7.13
CA ALA A 26 4.74 4.86 7.74
C ALA A 26 3.48 4.86 6.87
N ILE A 27 3.64 4.97 5.55
CA ILE A 27 2.54 4.92 4.59
C ILE A 27 2.08 3.49 4.35
N ALA A 28 3.02 2.59 4.01
CA ALA A 28 2.68 1.21 3.65
C ALA A 28 2.03 0.43 4.81
N CYS A 29 2.51 0.65 6.03
CA CYS A 29 2.04 -0.06 7.21
C CYS A 29 0.78 0.54 7.83
N ALA A 30 0.33 1.72 7.37
CA ALA A 30 -0.91 2.32 7.84
C ALA A 30 -2.12 1.40 7.63
N ASN A 31 -2.18 0.67 6.52
CA ASN A 31 -3.29 -0.25 6.24
C ASN A 31 -2.90 -1.72 6.37
N ALA A 32 -1.66 -2.01 6.78
CA ALA A 32 -1.21 -3.37 6.99
C ALA A 32 -1.97 -3.96 8.18
N ARG A 33 -2.68 -5.06 7.95
CA ARG A 33 -3.08 -5.94 9.04
C ARG A 33 -1.84 -6.77 9.37
N PRO A 34 -1.32 -6.73 10.61
CA PRO A 34 -0.18 -7.57 10.95
C PRO A 34 -0.61 -9.03 10.83
N THR A 35 -0.25 -9.67 9.73
CA THR A 35 -0.34 -11.13 9.53
C THR A 35 0.77 -11.85 10.29
N TYR A 36 1.82 -11.11 10.64
CA TYR A 36 2.98 -11.56 11.39
C TYR A 36 3.12 -10.70 12.64
N SER A 37 2.21 -10.83 13.61
CA SER A 37 2.38 -10.24 14.93
C SER A 37 3.03 -11.23 15.89
N ASP A 38 3.71 -10.70 16.91
CA ASP A 38 4.24 -11.46 18.04
C ASP A 38 3.18 -12.45 18.58
N GLY A 39 3.45 -13.76 18.48
CA GLY A 39 2.54 -14.83 18.93
C GLY A 39 1.66 -15.53 17.86
N GLN A 40 1.76 -15.21 16.56
CA GLN A 40 1.14 -16.02 15.50
C GLN A 40 2.03 -17.21 15.07
N GLU A 41 1.41 -18.39 14.87
CA GLU A 41 2.08 -19.57 14.30
C GLU A 41 2.54 -19.29 12.85
N GLY A 42 3.82 -19.58 12.56
CA GLY A 42 4.43 -19.44 11.22
C GLY A 42 5.68 -18.56 11.18
N GLY A 43 5.75 -17.50 11.98
CA GLY A 43 6.95 -16.67 12.17
C GLY A 43 7.65 -16.24 10.87
N VAL A 44 8.99 -16.24 10.88
CA VAL A 44 9.84 -15.88 9.71
C VAL A 44 9.75 -16.92 8.59
N GLU A 45 9.53 -18.19 8.92
CA GLU A 45 9.52 -19.30 7.95
C GLU A 45 8.29 -19.23 7.01
N GLU A 46 7.13 -18.87 7.54
CA GLU A 46 5.93 -18.64 6.73
C GLU A 46 6.06 -17.38 5.86
N LEU A 47 6.70 -16.32 6.39
CA LEU A 47 7.01 -15.12 5.64
C LEU A 47 7.95 -15.41 4.45
N GLU A 48 9.01 -16.19 4.68
CA GLU A 48 9.92 -16.64 3.62
C GLU A 48 9.19 -17.47 2.55
N ARG A 49 8.28 -18.35 2.97
CA ARG A 49 7.46 -19.17 2.06
C ARG A 49 6.55 -18.31 1.18
N GLU A 50 5.85 -17.35 1.78
CA GLU A 50 4.98 -16.43 1.05
C GLU A 50 5.75 -15.53 0.10
N MET A 51 6.91 -15.02 0.52
CA MET A 51 7.82 -14.25 -0.33
C MET A 51 8.26 -15.05 -1.55
N PHE A 52 8.70 -16.30 -1.37
CA PHE A 52 9.10 -17.17 -2.48
C PHE A 52 7.96 -17.42 -3.48
N LEU A 53 6.74 -17.67 -2.99
CA LEU A 53 5.57 -17.87 -3.86
C LEU A 53 5.17 -16.58 -4.59
N PHE A 54 5.32 -15.43 -3.95
CA PHE A 54 5.01 -14.14 -4.54
C PHE A 54 6.03 -13.79 -5.63
N GLU A 55 7.33 -14.05 -5.40
CA GLU A 55 8.39 -13.89 -6.41
C GLU A 55 8.11 -14.72 -7.68
N ALA A 56 7.75 -15.99 -7.49
CA ALA A 56 7.46 -16.88 -8.61
C ALA A 56 6.25 -16.43 -9.45
N GLN A 57 5.27 -15.74 -8.84
CA GLN A 57 4.05 -15.27 -9.51
C GLN A 57 4.19 -13.85 -10.07
N HIS A 58 5.01 -13.00 -9.43
CA HIS A 58 5.12 -11.57 -9.71
C HIS A 58 6.58 -11.14 -9.89
N PRO A 59 7.26 -11.65 -10.94
CA PRO A 59 8.70 -11.45 -11.14
C PRO A 59 9.11 -9.98 -11.36
N MET A 60 8.15 -9.09 -11.64
CA MET A 60 8.40 -7.67 -11.90
C MET A 60 8.17 -6.76 -10.68
N GLY A 61 7.43 -7.19 -9.66
CA GLY A 61 7.02 -6.35 -8.51
C GLY A 61 7.28 -6.95 -7.13
N TYR A 62 7.96 -8.10 -7.09
CA TYR A 62 8.24 -8.83 -5.87
C TYR A 62 9.13 -8.05 -4.90
N ALA A 63 10.23 -7.45 -5.37
CA ALA A 63 11.20 -6.82 -4.50
C ALA A 63 10.58 -5.65 -3.72
N GLU A 64 9.76 -4.85 -4.38
CA GLU A 64 9.05 -3.72 -3.80
C GLU A 64 7.97 -4.19 -2.82
N ALA A 65 7.11 -5.13 -3.22
CA ALA A 65 6.04 -5.63 -2.36
C ALA A 65 6.58 -6.38 -1.12
N ALA A 66 7.64 -7.16 -1.27
CA ALA A 66 8.28 -7.88 -0.18
C ALA A 66 8.94 -6.91 0.82
N THR A 67 9.64 -5.88 0.33
CA THR A 67 10.28 -4.88 1.20
C THR A 67 9.24 -4.17 2.07
N LEU A 68 8.09 -3.81 1.50
CA LEU A 68 7.00 -3.18 2.26
C LEU A 68 6.31 -4.16 3.22
N GLY A 69 6.01 -5.38 2.76
CA GLY A 69 5.32 -6.38 3.57
C GLY A 69 6.11 -6.81 4.81
N VAL A 70 7.40 -7.10 4.65
CA VAL A 70 8.30 -7.52 5.74
C VAL A 70 8.53 -6.38 6.73
N GLY A 71 8.70 -5.14 6.25
CA GLY A 71 8.92 -3.98 7.10
C GLY A 71 7.75 -3.70 8.07
N CYS A 72 6.53 -4.05 7.67
CA CYS A 72 5.35 -3.85 8.52
C CYS A 72 5.24 -4.81 9.70
N THR A 73 5.91 -5.96 9.68
CA THR A 73 5.93 -6.94 10.79
C THR A 73 6.38 -6.30 12.12
N TYR A 74 7.32 -5.35 12.05
CA TYR A 74 7.89 -4.69 13.23
C TYR A 74 7.48 -3.23 13.36
N TRP A 75 6.55 -2.74 12.52
CA TRP A 75 6.16 -1.34 12.54
C TRP A 75 5.39 -1.00 13.83
N PRO A 76 5.90 -0.08 14.67
CA PRO A 76 5.38 0.09 16.02
C PRO A 76 4.12 0.98 16.09
N VAL A 77 3.85 1.73 15.01
CA VAL A 77 2.76 2.72 14.97
C VAL A 77 1.54 2.12 14.29
N LYS A 78 0.38 2.21 14.94
CA LYS A 78 -0.91 1.88 14.34
C LYS A 78 -1.66 3.16 14.04
N PRO A 79 -2.34 3.26 12.88
CA PRO A 79 -3.17 4.43 12.60
C PRO A 79 -4.31 4.51 13.62
N VAL A 80 -4.70 5.73 13.97
CA VAL A 80 -5.89 5.96 14.80
C VAL A 80 -7.17 5.72 13.98
N GLU A 81 -7.13 6.06 12.69
CA GLU A 81 -8.27 5.99 11.79
C GLU A 81 -7.92 5.14 10.56
N THR A 82 -8.76 4.15 10.27
CA THR A 82 -8.66 3.33 9.06
C THR A 82 -9.98 3.36 8.30
N PHE A 83 -9.97 3.73 7.04
CA PHE A 83 -11.16 3.65 6.20
C PHE A 83 -11.34 2.23 5.67
N GLY A 84 -12.21 1.45 6.31
CA GLY A 84 -12.56 0.09 5.88
C GLY A 84 -13.66 0.03 4.82
N GLY A 85 -14.18 1.17 4.38
CA GLY A 85 -15.40 1.29 3.58
C GLY A 85 -16.59 1.84 4.39
N PRO A 86 -17.79 1.93 3.77
CA PRO A 86 -18.13 1.38 2.46
C PRO A 86 -17.52 2.17 1.30
N TRP A 87 -17.00 1.45 0.29
CA TRP A 87 -16.30 2.02 -0.87
C TRP A 87 -17.23 2.54 -1.97
N ASN A 88 -18.53 2.23 -1.88
CA ASN A 88 -19.53 2.56 -2.89
C ASN A 88 -20.13 3.96 -2.74
N ALA A 89 -19.44 4.88 -2.09
CA ALA A 89 -19.91 6.26 -1.93
C ALA A 89 -20.06 6.93 -3.31
N THR A 90 -21.19 7.60 -3.53
CA THR A 90 -21.43 8.38 -4.74
C THR A 90 -20.78 9.74 -4.60
N THR A 91 -19.74 9.99 -5.40
CA THR A 91 -19.06 11.28 -5.48
C THR A 91 -19.81 12.24 -6.42
N ASN A 92 -19.76 13.54 -6.13
CA ASN A 92 -20.36 14.58 -6.98
C ASN A 92 -19.76 14.64 -8.40
N HIS A 93 -18.52 14.14 -8.54
CA HIS A 93 -17.80 14.06 -9.80
C HIS A 93 -17.37 12.62 -10.06
N THR A 94 -17.30 12.25 -11.34
CA THR A 94 -16.83 10.91 -11.73
C THR A 94 -15.35 10.75 -11.37
N VAL A 95 -15.01 9.66 -10.69
CA VAL A 95 -13.61 9.32 -10.39
C VAL A 95 -13.00 8.60 -11.59
N LEU A 96 -11.85 9.09 -12.07
CA LEU A 96 -11.08 8.43 -13.11
C LEU A 96 -9.98 7.58 -12.46
N LEU A 97 -9.98 6.29 -12.77
CA LEU A 97 -8.91 5.35 -12.44
C LEU A 97 -8.01 5.18 -13.66
N LEU A 98 -6.73 5.51 -13.51
CA LEU A 98 -5.71 5.30 -14.53
C LEU A 98 -4.84 4.14 -14.11
N ALA A 99 -4.68 3.14 -14.97
CA ALA A 99 -3.90 1.96 -14.68
C ALA A 99 -3.03 1.57 -15.88
N ASN A 100 -1.80 1.18 -15.63
CA ASN A 100 -0.94 0.59 -16.66
C ASN A 100 -1.00 -0.94 -16.53
N VAL A 101 -1.20 -1.62 -17.66
CA VAL A 101 -1.27 -3.08 -17.74
C VAL A 101 0.02 -3.73 -17.24
N LEU A 102 1.17 -3.06 -17.43
CA LEU A 102 2.49 -3.54 -17.02
C LEU A 102 3.03 -2.77 -15.81
N ASP A 103 2.16 -2.26 -14.92
CA ASP A 103 2.59 -1.68 -13.65
C ASP A 103 2.94 -2.79 -12.64
N PRO A 104 4.22 -2.93 -12.26
CA PRO A 104 4.63 -3.97 -11.33
C PRO A 104 4.26 -3.70 -9.87
N VAL A 105 4.03 -2.44 -9.49
CA VAL A 105 3.79 -2.04 -8.09
C VAL A 105 2.30 -1.95 -7.82
N THR A 106 1.53 -1.41 -8.77
CA THR A 106 0.07 -1.32 -8.69
C THR A 106 -0.60 -2.01 -9.88
N PRO A 107 -0.72 -3.35 -9.86
CA PRO A 107 -1.26 -4.12 -10.97
C PRO A 107 -2.65 -3.66 -11.41
N VAL A 108 -2.94 -3.75 -12.71
CA VAL A 108 -4.21 -3.32 -13.33
C VAL A 108 -5.44 -3.98 -12.69
N GLU A 109 -5.28 -5.19 -12.15
CA GLU A 109 -6.30 -5.90 -11.37
C GLU A 109 -6.79 -5.09 -10.18
N SER A 110 -5.89 -4.37 -9.50
CA SER A 110 -6.24 -3.50 -8.37
C SER A 110 -7.18 -2.37 -8.80
N ALA A 111 -6.93 -1.78 -9.97
CA ALA A 111 -7.79 -0.74 -10.53
C ALA A 111 -9.15 -1.32 -10.96
N ARG A 112 -9.19 -2.54 -11.52
CA ARG A 112 -10.45 -3.23 -11.86
C ARG A 112 -11.29 -3.53 -10.63
N ILE A 113 -10.66 -3.98 -9.53
CA ILE A 113 -11.35 -4.17 -8.23
C ILE A 113 -11.88 -2.84 -7.71
N ALA A 114 -11.06 -1.79 -7.69
CA ALA A 114 -11.48 -0.46 -7.25
C ALA A 114 -12.65 0.08 -8.10
N HIS A 115 -12.62 -0.12 -9.42
CA HIS A 115 -13.71 0.28 -10.31
C HIS A 115 -15.05 -0.39 -9.93
N GLY A 116 -15.00 -1.69 -9.61
CA GLY A 116 -16.18 -2.44 -9.18
C GLY A 116 -16.71 -2.04 -7.79
N LEU A 117 -15.85 -1.47 -6.94
CA LEU A 117 -16.21 -1.01 -5.60
C LEU A 117 -16.72 0.43 -5.56
N LEU A 118 -16.15 1.32 -6.37
CA LEU A 118 -16.47 2.75 -6.38
C LEU A 118 -17.80 3.04 -7.07
N GLY A 119 -18.71 3.74 -6.39
CA GLY A 119 -20.08 3.97 -6.85
C GLY A 119 -20.22 4.85 -8.11
N ASN A 120 -19.22 5.69 -8.42
CA ASN A 120 -19.20 6.52 -9.63
C ASN A 120 -17.78 6.67 -10.19
N SER A 121 -17.31 5.65 -10.91
CA SER A 121 -15.96 5.65 -11.49
C SER A 121 -15.91 5.24 -12.96
N ARG A 122 -14.79 5.56 -13.62
CA ARG A 122 -14.40 5.07 -14.95
C ARG A 122 -12.94 4.63 -14.88
N ILE A 123 -12.59 3.61 -15.65
CA ILE A 123 -11.22 3.11 -15.75
C ILE A 123 -10.67 3.34 -17.15
N VAL A 124 -9.41 3.74 -17.23
CA VAL A 124 -8.62 3.80 -18.46
C VAL A 124 -7.38 2.96 -18.23
N GLU A 125 -7.28 1.87 -18.98
CA GLU A 125 -6.12 0.99 -18.97
C GLU A 125 -5.18 1.39 -20.11
N THR A 126 -3.90 1.50 -19.79
CA THR A 126 -2.85 1.90 -20.73
C THR A 126 -1.84 0.78 -20.88
N GLU A 127 -1.34 0.58 -22.09
CA GLU A 127 -0.28 -0.38 -22.39
C GLU A 127 0.99 0.38 -22.73
N ALA A 128 2.09 0.03 -22.07
CA ALA A 128 3.41 0.47 -22.47
C ALA A 128 3.88 -0.41 -23.64
N GLN A 129 3.85 0.12 -24.87
CA GLN A 129 4.50 -0.54 -26.01
C GLN A 129 5.99 -0.21 -26.00
N SER A 130 6.84 -1.25 -26.04
CA SER A 130 8.25 -1.09 -26.39
C SER A 130 8.37 -1.13 -27.91
N ASN A 131 8.95 -0.08 -28.49
CA ASN A 131 9.39 -0.07 -29.90
C ASN A 131 10.70 -0.83 -30.05
#